data_AF-A0A8K1FGT0-F1
#
_entry.id   AF-A0A8K1FGT0-F1
#
_cell.length_a   1.000
_cell.length_b   1.000
_cell.length_c   1.000
_cell.angle_alpha   90.00
_cell.angle_beta   90.00
_cell.angle_gamma   90.00
#
_symmetry.space_group_name_H-M   'P 1'
#
loop_
_entity.id
_entity.type
_entity.pdbx_description
1 polymer ?
#
loop_
_entity_poly.entity_id
_entity_poly.type
_entity_poly.pdbx_seq_one_letter_code
_entity_poly.pdbx_strand_id
1 'polypeptide(L)'
;MFAVKTLLQRSSMTRPFATVGPKAKLYRAGSAHAPSAEWRQEQAERTTPFDNYSFAPVKEAEVSREMTTRYMKDMYDFADTDVIIAGAGSAGLVAAYELSKHPNVKVALIEQSVAPGGGAWLGGQLFSAMIVRKPADAFLDELEIPYEAKEHHVVIKHAALFTSTVMSKLLKAPNVKLFNATAIEDLIVKQGRVAGVVTNWTLVTLNHGTQSCMDPNVMEGKVLISACGHDGPMGASGVKRLQNIGMVEHVPGMGCLDMGTAEDAIVRGTKEIVPGMIVAGMEVAELEGAPRMGPTFGAMMISGQKAAHLALESLGVKSHLNPPILEGEPIAKAA
;
A
#
# COMPACT_ATOMS: atom_id res chain seq x y z
N MET A 1 -61.52 -21.01 -17.43
CA MET A 1 -60.76 -19.75 -17.61
C MET A 1 -59.37 -19.97 -17.03
N PHE A 2 -58.38 -20.04 -17.93
CA PHE A 2 -56.92 -19.97 -17.76
C PHE A 2 -56.20 -20.75 -16.64
N ALA A 3 -55.76 -21.96 -17.00
CA ALA A 3 -54.54 -22.57 -16.44
C ALA A 3 -53.34 -22.09 -17.27
N VAL A 4 -52.47 -21.27 -16.68
CA VAL A 4 -51.22 -20.83 -17.32
C VAL A 4 -50.13 -21.84 -16.98
N LYS A 5 -49.74 -22.64 -17.96
CA LYS A 5 -48.48 -23.41 -17.94
C LYS A 5 -47.32 -22.45 -18.14
N THR A 6 -46.62 -22.09 -17.07
CA THR A 6 -45.37 -21.34 -17.15
C THR A 6 -44.25 -22.30 -17.55
N LEU A 7 -43.86 -22.28 -18.82
CA LEU A 7 -42.61 -22.89 -19.29
C LEU A 7 -41.44 -22.10 -18.68
N LEU A 8 -40.79 -22.65 -17.66
CA LEU A 8 -39.47 -22.19 -17.22
C LEU A 8 -38.42 -22.74 -18.19
N GLN A 9 -38.27 -22.05 -19.33
CA GLN A 9 -37.11 -22.21 -20.19
C GLN A 9 -35.93 -21.53 -19.49
N ARG A 10 -35.13 -22.31 -18.74
CA ARG A 10 -33.82 -21.86 -18.27
C ARG A 10 -32.96 -21.60 -19.50
N SER A 11 -32.80 -20.33 -19.88
CA SER A 11 -31.75 -19.95 -20.81
C SER A 11 -30.41 -20.09 -20.07
N SER A 12 -29.76 -21.24 -20.22
CA SER A 12 -28.34 -21.36 -19.91
C SER A 12 -27.59 -20.54 -20.97
N MET A 13 -27.49 -19.24 -20.79
CA MET A 13 -26.47 -18.45 -21.49
C MET A 13 -25.12 -18.75 -20.85
N THR A 14 -24.61 -19.95 -21.11
CA THR A 14 -23.19 -20.21 -21.10
C THR A 14 -22.60 -19.41 -22.25
N ARG A 15 -22.19 -18.16 -21.98
CA ARG A 15 -21.26 -17.49 -22.89
C ARG A 15 -20.00 -18.37 -22.91
N PRO A 16 -19.61 -18.94 -24.06
CA PRO A 16 -18.34 -19.65 -24.11
C PRO A 16 -17.27 -18.61 -23.81
N PHE A 17 -16.50 -18.83 -22.74
CA PHE A 17 -15.17 -18.23 -22.67
C PHE A 17 -14.51 -18.50 -24.01
N ALA A 18 -13.97 -17.47 -24.65
CA ALA A 18 -13.20 -17.61 -25.87
C ALA A 18 -11.88 -18.31 -25.53
N THR A 19 -11.96 -19.62 -25.25
CA THR A 19 -10.81 -20.50 -25.24
C THR A 19 -10.51 -20.80 -26.68
N VAL A 20 -9.36 -20.30 -27.15
CA VAL A 20 -8.82 -20.68 -28.44
C VAL A 20 -8.39 -22.15 -28.31
N GLY A 21 -9.35 -23.07 -28.43
CA GLY A 21 -9.05 -24.48 -28.54
C GLY A 21 -8.16 -24.72 -29.77
N PRO A 22 -7.35 -25.79 -29.81
CA PRO A 22 -6.38 -26.05 -30.88
C PRO A 22 -6.99 -26.21 -32.30
N LYS A 23 -8.33 -26.12 -32.42
CA LYS A 23 -9.09 -26.19 -33.68
C LYS A 23 -10.00 -24.97 -33.94
N ALA A 24 -9.96 -23.94 -33.11
CA ALA A 24 -10.76 -22.74 -33.34
C ALA A 24 -10.24 -22.02 -34.60
N LYS A 25 -11.06 -21.97 -35.66
CA LYS A 25 -10.77 -21.12 -36.83
C LYS A 25 -10.78 -19.66 -36.36
N LEU A 26 -9.62 -19.02 -36.38
CA LEU A 26 -9.47 -17.59 -36.17
C LEU A 26 -10.17 -16.86 -37.33
N TYR A 27 -11.41 -16.46 -37.14
CA TYR A 27 -12.07 -15.50 -38.01
C TYR A 27 -11.51 -14.11 -37.64
N ARG A 28 -10.53 -13.62 -38.40
CA ARG A 28 -10.06 -12.23 -38.30
C ARG A 28 -11.16 -11.30 -38.80
N ALA A 29 -11.98 -10.81 -37.88
CA ALA A 29 -12.92 -9.72 -38.15
C ALA A 29 -12.16 -8.39 -38.12
N GLY A 30 -11.48 -8.04 -39.22
CA GLY A 30 -10.82 -6.75 -39.34
C GLY A 30 -10.07 -6.58 -40.66
N SER A 31 -10.10 -5.36 -41.20
CA SER A 31 -9.34 -4.92 -42.38
C SER A 31 -7.84 -4.71 -42.11
N ALA A 32 -7.33 -5.25 -41.00
CA ALA A 32 -5.92 -5.14 -40.65
C ALA A 32 -5.08 -6.05 -41.56
N HIS A 33 -4.30 -5.44 -42.45
CA HIS A 33 -3.32 -6.14 -43.29
C HIS A 33 -1.96 -6.21 -42.59
N ALA A 34 -1.18 -7.24 -42.91
CA ALA A 34 0.23 -7.26 -42.52
C ALA A 34 0.97 -6.09 -43.21
N PRO A 35 2.03 -5.53 -42.58
CA PRO A 35 2.88 -4.53 -43.23
C PRO A 35 3.39 -5.02 -44.60
N SER A 36 3.57 -4.09 -45.54
CA SER A 36 4.07 -4.40 -46.88
C SER A 36 5.45 -5.05 -46.83
N ALA A 37 5.83 -5.73 -47.92
CA ALA A 37 7.18 -6.29 -48.04
C ALA A 37 8.24 -5.18 -48.00
N GLU A 38 7.97 -4.06 -48.68
CA GLU A 38 8.82 -2.86 -48.71
C GLU A 38 9.08 -2.32 -47.31
N TRP A 39 8.02 -2.11 -46.51
CA TRP A 39 8.16 -1.61 -45.14
C TRP A 39 8.99 -2.56 -44.26
N ARG A 40 8.80 -3.87 -44.41
CA ARG A 40 9.60 -4.87 -43.66
C ARG A 40 11.06 -4.88 -44.07
N GLN A 41 11.35 -4.67 -45.35
CA GLN A 41 12.71 -4.53 -45.85
C GLN A 41 13.37 -3.27 -45.27
N GLU A 42 12.68 -2.12 -45.30
CA GLU A 42 13.17 -0.88 -44.69
C GLU A 42 13.47 -1.03 -43.18
N GLN A 43 12.64 -1.78 -42.44
CA GLN A 43 12.92 -2.05 -41.02
C GLN A 43 14.10 -3.01 -40.82
N ALA A 44 14.31 -3.97 -41.72
CA ALA A 44 15.44 -4.90 -41.65
C ALA A 44 16.77 -4.23 -42.01
N GLU A 45 16.74 -3.23 -42.88
CA GLU A 45 17.90 -2.41 -43.26
C GLU A 45 18.20 -1.29 -42.25
N ARG A 46 17.25 -0.99 -41.35
CA ARG A 46 17.41 0.05 -40.34
C ARG A 46 18.49 -0.34 -39.34
N THR A 47 19.57 0.41 -39.33
CA THR A 47 20.62 0.28 -38.33
C THR A 47 20.38 1.20 -37.13
N THR A 48 20.76 0.75 -35.95
CA THR A 48 20.69 1.50 -34.69
C THR A 48 22.00 1.38 -33.90
N PRO A 49 22.25 2.27 -32.92
CA PRO A 49 23.37 2.08 -32.00
C PRO A 49 23.34 0.77 -31.19
N PHE A 50 22.24 0.02 -31.24
CA PHE A 50 22.04 -1.23 -30.50
C PHE A 50 22.31 -2.49 -31.34
N ASP A 51 22.65 -2.37 -32.63
CA ASP A 51 22.77 -3.52 -33.53
C ASP A 51 23.84 -4.52 -33.12
N ASN A 52 24.88 -4.04 -32.42
CA ASN A 52 25.96 -4.86 -31.87
C ASN A 52 25.89 -4.98 -30.35
N TYR A 53 24.74 -4.67 -29.73
CA TYR A 53 24.56 -4.78 -28.29
C TYR A 53 24.51 -6.25 -27.87
N SER A 54 25.35 -6.63 -26.91
CA SER A 54 25.33 -7.95 -26.30
C SER A 54 25.54 -7.86 -24.79
N PHE A 55 24.82 -8.69 -24.04
CA PHE A 55 25.03 -8.84 -22.61
C PHE A 55 26.22 -9.74 -22.33
N ALA A 56 26.82 -9.56 -21.14
CA ALA A 56 27.81 -10.52 -20.64
C ALA A 56 27.18 -11.91 -20.41
N PRO A 57 27.97 -13.00 -20.47
CA PRO A 57 27.48 -14.35 -20.14
C PRO A 57 26.94 -14.44 -18.72
N VAL A 58 25.89 -15.25 -18.51
CA VAL A 58 25.28 -15.49 -17.19
C VAL A 58 24.83 -16.94 -17.06
N LYS A 59 24.82 -17.48 -15.83
CA LYS A 59 24.21 -18.79 -15.51
C LYS A 59 22.92 -18.58 -14.74
N GLU A 60 21.87 -19.36 -15.06
CA GLU A 60 20.58 -19.27 -14.36
C GLU A 60 20.71 -19.55 -12.85
N ALA A 61 21.58 -20.49 -12.48
CA ALA A 61 21.85 -20.82 -11.09
C ALA A 61 22.53 -19.68 -10.31
N GLU A 62 23.29 -18.82 -11.00
CA GLU A 62 23.89 -17.62 -10.39
C GLU A 62 22.78 -16.64 -9.99
N VAL A 63 21.86 -16.34 -10.91
CA VAL A 63 20.71 -15.46 -10.67
C VAL A 63 19.86 -15.98 -9.50
N SER A 64 19.56 -17.29 -9.46
CA SER A 64 18.83 -17.91 -8.35
C SER A 64 19.54 -17.74 -7.00
N ARG A 65 20.85 -17.98 -6.95
CA ARG A 65 21.65 -17.83 -5.72
C ARG A 65 21.67 -16.38 -5.24
N GLU A 66 21.90 -15.43 -6.15
CA GLU A 66 21.97 -14.01 -5.80
C GLU A 66 20.67 -13.50 -5.14
N MET A 67 19.51 -13.90 -5.69
CA MET A 67 18.21 -13.54 -5.12
C MET A 67 17.96 -14.25 -3.78
N THR A 68 18.15 -15.57 -3.71
CA THR A 68 17.88 -16.35 -2.50
C THR A 68 18.79 -15.93 -1.35
N THR A 69 20.09 -15.74 -1.59
CA THR A 69 21.04 -15.32 -0.55
C THR A 69 20.65 -13.98 0.06
N ARG A 70 20.24 -13.00 -0.76
CA ARG A 70 19.82 -11.68 -0.26
C ARG A 70 18.50 -11.77 0.51
N TYR A 71 17.49 -12.44 -0.05
CA TYR A 71 16.19 -12.52 0.61
C TYR A 71 16.26 -13.29 1.92
N MET A 72 17.04 -14.39 1.97
CA MET A 72 17.25 -15.15 3.22
C MET A 72 18.03 -14.34 4.26
N LYS A 73 19.00 -13.53 3.83
CA LYS A 73 19.69 -12.59 4.72
C LYS A 73 18.71 -11.56 5.27
N ASP A 74 17.85 -10.99 4.44
CA ASP A 74 16.83 -10.04 4.88
C ASP A 74 15.85 -10.68 5.88
N MET A 75 15.37 -11.90 5.61
CA MET A 75 14.50 -12.64 6.54
C MET A 75 15.20 -12.90 7.89
N TYR A 76 16.50 -13.24 7.86
CA TYR A 76 17.29 -13.45 9.08
C TYR A 76 17.47 -12.14 9.86
N ASP A 77 17.90 -11.07 9.19
CA ASP A 77 18.23 -9.79 9.82
C ASP A 77 17.00 -9.07 10.37
N PHE A 78 15.83 -9.25 9.74
CA PHE A 78 14.58 -8.58 10.11
C PHE A 78 13.63 -9.47 10.92
N ALA A 79 13.99 -10.72 11.25
CA ALA A 79 13.20 -11.55 12.16
C ALA A 79 12.99 -10.89 13.54
N ASP A 80 13.92 -10.00 13.94
CA ASP A 80 13.82 -9.09 15.08
C ASP A 80 14.19 -7.65 14.61
N THR A 81 13.21 -6.76 14.65
CA THR A 81 13.31 -5.39 14.12
C THR A 81 12.80 -4.33 15.09
N ASP A 82 13.18 -3.07 14.88
CA ASP A 82 12.73 -1.97 15.74
C ASP A 82 11.28 -1.58 15.42
N VAL A 83 10.99 -1.33 14.14
CA VAL A 83 9.65 -0.98 13.66
C VAL A 83 9.19 -1.92 12.58
N ILE A 84 7.95 -2.39 12.69
CA ILE A 84 7.21 -3.07 11.63
C ILE A 84 6.12 -2.12 11.15
N ILE A 85 5.95 -1.98 9.84
CA ILE A 85 4.88 -1.18 9.23
C ILE A 85 4.02 -2.11 8.40
N ALA A 86 2.74 -2.22 8.74
CA ALA A 86 1.75 -2.99 8.00
C ALA A 86 1.08 -2.11 6.94
N GLY A 87 1.34 -2.41 5.67
CA GLY A 87 0.80 -1.68 4.52
C GLY A 87 1.74 -0.59 3.99
N ALA A 88 2.10 -0.70 2.71
CA ALA A 88 2.90 0.29 1.98
C ALA A 88 2.01 1.25 1.17
N GLY A 89 0.87 1.66 1.72
CA GLY A 89 0.05 2.77 1.20
C GLY A 89 0.71 4.14 1.45
N SER A 90 0.04 5.23 1.08
CA SER A 90 0.58 6.59 1.27
C SER A 90 1.01 6.87 2.71
N ALA A 91 0.18 6.56 3.71
CA ALA A 91 0.52 6.78 5.12
C ALA A 91 1.70 5.90 5.60
N GLY A 92 1.71 4.61 5.24
CA GLY A 92 2.79 3.68 5.60
C GLY A 92 4.12 4.03 4.93
N LEU A 93 4.10 4.44 3.66
CA LEU A 93 5.28 4.92 2.93
C LEU A 93 5.85 6.20 3.54
N VAL A 94 4.99 7.15 3.94
CA VAL A 94 5.44 8.38 4.61
C VAL A 94 6.03 8.05 5.99
N ALA A 95 5.37 7.20 6.79
CA ALA A 95 5.91 6.78 8.08
C ALA A 95 7.29 6.09 7.92
N ALA A 96 7.41 5.18 6.95
CA ALA A 96 8.67 4.52 6.63
C ALA A 96 9.74 5.52 6.17
N TYR A 97 9.38 6.49 5.33
CA TYR A 97 10.30 7.52 4.85
C TYR A 97 10.83 8.37 6.00
N GLU A 98 9.98 8.79 6.93
CA GLU A 98 10.44 9.53 8.11
C GLU A 98 11.36 8.70 9.00
N LEU A 99 11.00 7.45 9.29
CA LEU A 99 11.84 6.54 10.08
C LEU A 99 13.18 6.23 9.39
N SER A 100 13.20 6.20 8.05
CA SER A 100 14.42 5.95 7.27
C SER A 100 15.51 6.99 7.48
N LYS A 101 15.14 8.21 7.92
CA LYS A 101 16.07 9.30 8.27
C LYS A 101 16.86 9.00 9.56
N HIS A 102 16.47 7.96 10.32
CA HIS A 102 17.12 7.54 11.55
C HIS A 102 17.88 6.22 11.33
N PRO A 103 19.18 6.25 10.97
CA PRO A 103 19.92 5.07 10.50
C PRO A 103 20.05 3.94 11.52
N ASN A 104 19.85 4.23 12.81
CA ASN A 104 19.88 3.24 13.89
C ASN A 104 18.53 2.56 14.15
N VAL A 105 17.49 2.91 13.39
CA VAL A 105 16.15 2.32 13.50
C VAL A 105 15.95 1.37 12.33
N LYS A 106 15.84 0.07 12.60
CA LYS A 106 15.56 -0.95 11.60
C LYS A 106 14.06 -1.02 11.30
N VAL A 107 13.69 -0.88 10.03
CA VAL A 107 12.27 -0.77 9.60
C VAL A 107 11.91 -1.88 8.61
N ALA A 108 11.02 -2.78 9.01
CA ALA A 108 10.39 -3.75 8.11
C ALA A 108 9.06 -3.19 7.61
N LEU A 109 8.92 -3.02 6.29
CA LEU A 109 7.68 -2.61 5.64
C LEU A 109 7.03 -3.83 4.98
N ILE A 110 5.90 -4.28 5.51
CA ILE A 110 5.18 -5.48 5.04
C ILE A 110 4.01 -5.06 4.16
N GLU A 111 3.97 -5.55 2.92
CA GLU A 111 2.93 -5.21 1.94
C GLU A 111 2.38 -6.46 1.27
N GLN A 112 1.07 -6.67 1.36
CA GLN A 112 0.43 -7.85 0.79
C GLN A 112 0.42 -7.85 -0.75
N SER A 113 0.36 -6.68 -1.37
CA SER A 113 0.35 -6.57 -2.83
C SER A 113 1.75 -6.79 -3.37
N VAL A 114 1.85 -7.29 -4.61
CA VAL A 114 3.13 -7.29 -5.32
C VAL A 114 3.61 -5.85 -5.53
N ALA A 115 2.70 -4.94 -5.89
CA ALA A 115 3.00 -3.53 -6.08
C ALA A 115 2.65 -2.73 -4.81
N PRO A 116 3.64 -2.12 -4.12
CA PRO A 116 3.37 -1.16 -3.05
C PRO A 116 2.71 0.13 -3.58
N GLY A 117 2.33 1.03 -2.69
CA GLY A 117 1.68 2.32 -3.00
C GLY A 117 0.20 2.36 -2.62
N GLY A 118 -0.43 1.22 -2.40
CA GLY A 118 -1.84 1.12 -2.04
C GLY A 118 -2.74 1.89 -3.02
N GLY A 119 -3.67 2.69 -2.48
CA GLY A 119 -4.58 3.53 -3.28
C GLY A 119 -3.96 4.79 -3.89
N ALA A 120 -2.68 5.09 -3.65
CA ALA A 120 -2.06 6.35 -4.06
C ALA A 120 -1.50 6.35 -5.50
N TRP A 121 -1.91 5.39 -6.34
CA TRP A 121 -1.56 5.38 -7.76
C TRP A 121 -2.45 6.28 -8.62
N LEU A 122 -3.64 6.61 -8.12
CA LEU A 122 -4.67 7.37 -8.83
C LEU A 122 -5.29 8.42 -7.90
N GLY A 123 -5.98 9.39 -8.51
CA GLY A 123 -6.96 10.23 -7.84
C GLY A 123 -8.34 9.55 -7.80
N GLY A 124 -9.40 10.36 -7.72
CA GLY A 124 -10.77 9.86 -7.73
C GLY A 124 -11.19 9.30 -9.09
N GLN A 125 -12.03 8.25 -9.08
CA GLN A 125 -12.70 7.73 -10.27
C GLN A 125 -11.76 7.38 -11.45
N LEU A 126 -10.58 6.83 -11.12
CA LEU A 126 -9.53 6.49 -12.10
C LEU A 126 -8.85 7.70 -12.78
N PHE A 127 -9.13 8.93 -12.35
CA PHE A 127 -8.37 10.10 -12.77
C PHE A 127 -6.99 10.13 -12.12
N SER A 128 -6.11 10.99 -12.62
CA SER A 128 -4.68 10.98 -12.25
C SER A 128 -4.30 11.93 -11.13
N ALA A 129 -4.87 13.14 -11.11
CA ALA A 129 -4.40 14.23 -10.25
C ALA A 129 -4.55 13.87 -8.76
N MET A 130 -3.55 14.27 -7.96
CA MET A 130 -3.55 14.10 -6.51
C MET A 130 -3.69 15.46 -5.84
N ILE A 131 -4.77 15.64 -5.09
CA ILE A 131 -5.06 16.86 -4.34
C ILE A 131 -4.48 16.73 -2.93
N VAL A 132 -3.77 17.77 -2.49
CA VAL A 132 -3.16 17.83 -1.15
C VAL A 132 -3.50 19.17 -0.53
N ARG A 133 -4.27 19.16 0.56
CA ARG A 133 -4.59 20.38 1.32
C ARG A 133 -3.37 20.92 2.06
N LYS A 134 -3.26 22.24 2.15
CA LYS A 134 -2.22 22.90 2.96
C LYS A 134 -2.50 22.69 4.45
N PRO A 135 -1.46 22.55 5.30
CA PRO A 135 -0.05 22.81 5.01
C PRO A 135 0.77 21.53 4.69
N ALA A 136 0.13 20.46 4.19
CA ALA A 136 0.84 19.21 3.85
C ALA A 136 1.71 19.31 2.59
N ASP A 137 1.60 20.40 1.84
CA ASP A 137 2.47 20.75 0.73
C ASP A 137 3.94 20.93 1.14
N ALA A 138 4.23 21.30 2.39
CA ALA A 138 5.61 21.38 2.89
C ALA A 138 6.33 20.01 2.83
N PHE A 139 5.60 18.90 2.95
CA PHE A 139 6.19 17.57 2.78
C PHE A 139 6.51 17.27 1.31
N LEU A 140 5.74 17.84 0.37
CA LEU A 140 6.04 17.72 -1.06
C LEU A 140 7.30 18.51 -1.44
N ASP A 141 7.52 19.65 -0.82
CA ASP A 141 8.76 20.43 -0.97
C ASP A 141 9.98 19.60 -0.54
N GLU A 142 9.89 18.92 0.60
CA GLU A 142 10.96 18.03 1.10
C GLU A 142 11.26 16.88 0.13
N LEU A 143 10.21 16.32 -0.49
CA LEU A 143 10.34 15.28 -1.50
C LEU A 143 10.74 15.80 -2.88
N GLU A 144 10.80 17.12 -3.07
CA GLU A 144 11.06 17.81 -4.34
C GLU A 144 10.03 17.44 -5.43
N ILE A 145 8.77 17.24 -5.03
CA ILE A 145 7.68 16.91 -5.97
C ILE A 145 7.04 18.20 -6.49
N PRO A 146 7.03 18.44 -7.82
CA PRO A 146 6.38 19.61 -8.37
C PRO A 146 4.86 19.52 -8.25
N TYR A 147 4.22 20.63 -7.90
CA TYR A 147 2.77 20.77 -7.80
C TYR A 147 2.31 22.13 -8.35
N GLU A 148 1.04 22.22 -8.71
CA GLU A 148 0.37 23.48 -8.99
C GLU A 148 -0.25 24.02 -7.70
N ALA A 149 0.21 25.19 -7.25
CA ALA A 149 -0.30 25.81 -6.03
C ALA A 149 -1.66 26.48 -6.25
N LYS A 150 -2.59 26.25 -5.33
CA LYS A 150 -3.86 26.98 -5.18
C LYS A 150 -3.88 27.68 -3.82
N GLU A 151 -4.99 28.34 -3.50
CA GLU A 151 -5.14 29.07 -2.24
C GLU A 151 -4.97 28.14 -1.02
N HIS A 152 -5.83 27.12 -0.89
CA HIS A 152 -5.90 26.21 0.27
C HIS A 152 -5.39 24.79 0.01
N HIS A 153 -4.95 24.48 -1.21
CA HIS A 153 -4.44 23.16 -1.59
C HIS A 153 -3.41 23.28 -2.71
N VAL A 154 -2.79 22.16 -3.04
CA VAL A 154 -1.92 22.00 -4.20
C VAL A 154 -2.35 20.77 -5.01
N VAL A 155 -1.97 20.75 -6.28
CA VAL A 155 -2.31 19.67 -7.22
C VAL A 155 -1.06 19.06 -7.81
N ILE A 156 -0.82 17.79 -7.52
CA ILE A 156 0.23 17.01 -8.15
C ILE A 156 -0.33 16.44 -9.45
N LYS A 157 0.40 16.59 -10.56
CA LYS A 157 -0.06 16.20 -11.91
C LYS A 157 -0.55 14.75 -11.99
N HIS A 158 0.04 13.86 -11.20
CA HIS A 158 -0.35 12.46 -11.11
C HIS A 158 0.00 11.90 -9.73
N ALA A 159 -0.93 11.19 -9.10
CA ALA A 159 -0.73 10.49 -7.83
C ALA A 159 0.50 9.55 -7.84
N ALA A 160 0.72 8.84 -8.95
CA ALA A 160 1.91 8.04 -9.21
C ALA A 160 3.24 8.81 -9.07
N LEU A 161 3.28 10.12 -9.35
CA LEU A 161 4.50 10.92 -9.16
C LEU A 161 4.87 11.00 -7.68
N PHE A 162 3.89 11.25 -6.80
CA PHE A 162 4.11 11.23 -5.36
C PHE A 162 4.58 9.85 -4.90
N THR A 163 3.80 8.82 -5.23
CA THR A 163 4.01 7.45 -4.75
C THR A 163 5.35 6.87 -5.19
N SER A 164 5.72 7.05 -6.47
CA SER A 164 7.02 6.59 -6.97
C SER A 164 8.19 7.38 -6.40
N THR A 165 8.03 8.69 -6.17
CA THR A 165 9.10 9.53 -5.61
C THR A 165 9.39 9.17 -4.16
N VAL A 166 8.38 9.11 -3.29
CA VAL A 166 8.57 8.74 -1.88
C VAL A 166 9.15 7.33 -1.76
N MET A 167 8.68 6.39 -2.58
CA MET A 167 9.18 5.01 -2.60
C MET A 167 10.63 4.94 -3.08
N SER A 168 11.01 5.68 -4.12
CA SER A 168 12.39 5.74 -4.61
C SER A 168 13.35 6.33 -3.59
N LYS A 169 12.94 7.38 -2.86
CA LYS A 169 13.75 7.96 -1.78
C LYS A 169 13.85 7.00 -0.59
N LEU A 170 12.74 6.37 -0.19
CA LEU A 170 12.67 5.39 0.88
C LEU A 170 13.54 4.15 0.64
N LEU A 171 13.40 3.50 -0.52
CA LEU A 171 14.05 2.21 -0.80
C LEU A 171 15.57 2.32 -1.02
N LYS A 172 16.12 3.53 -1.04
CA LYS A 172 17.57 3.77 -1.01
C LYS A 172 18.14 3.74 0.41
N ALA A 173 17.30 3.83 1.43
CA ALA A 173 17.74 3.84 2.81
C ALA A 173 18.25 2.45 3.23
N PRO A 174 19.43 2.37 3.88
CA PRO A 174 20.06 1.08 4.22
C PRO A 174 19.38 0.35 5.38
N ASN A 175 18.55 1.04 6.16
CA ASN A 175 17.88 0.54 7.36
C ASN A 175 16.41 0.13 7.10
N VAL A 176 15.95 0.17 5.85
CA VAL A 176 14.58 -0.17 5.46
C VAL A 176 14.59 -1.41 4.58
N LYS A 177 13.67 -2.34 4.86
CA LYS A 177 13.38 -3.47 3.98
C LYS A 177 11.90 -3.53 3.65
N LEU A 178 11.59 -3.57 2.36
CA LEU A 178 10.27 -3.87 1.83
C LEU A 178 10.12 -5.38 1.63
N PHE A 179 9.13 -5.98 2.30
CA PHE A 179 8.62 -7.32 2.08
C PHE A 179 7.24 -7.22 1.42
N ASN A 180 7.23 -7.01 0.11
CA ASN A 180 6.02 -7.03 -0.71
C ASN A 180 5.62 -8.47 -1.08
N ALA A 181 4.36 -8.67 -1.48
CA ALA A 181 3.72 -9.98 -1.62
C ALA A 181 3.66 -10.80 -0.31
N THR A 182 3.73 -10.12 0.84
CA THR A 182 3.72 -10.71 2.18
C THR A 182 2.57 -10.09 2.97
N ALA A 183 1.64 -10.92 3.43
CA ALA A 183 0.52 -10.49 4.26
C ALA A 183 0.83 -10.66 5.74
N ILE A 184 0.22 -9.82 6.57
CA ILE A 184 0.14 -10.02 8.01
C ILE A 184 -1.22 -10.67 8.30
N GLU A 185 -1.19 -11.90 8.80
CA GLU A 185 -2.37 -12.71 9.09
C GLU A 185 -2.83 -12.54 10.55
N ASP A 186 -1.88 -12.27 11.46
CA ASP A 186 -2.13 -12.13 12.88
C ASP A 186 -1.05 -11.28 13.57
N LEU A 187 -1.21 -11.03 14.87
CA LEU A 187 -0.31 -10.27 15.73
C LEU A 187 0.37 -11.20 16.74
N ILE A 188 1.63 -10.92 17.05
CA ILE A 188 2.29 -11.52 18.22
C ILE A 188 1.91 -10.66 19.43
N VAL A 189 1.22 -11.24 20.42
CA VAL A 189 0.84 -10.54 21.65
C VAL A 189 1.46 -11.23 22.86
N LYS A 190 2.28 -10.50 23.62
CA LYS A 190 2.94 -10.99 24.84
C LYS A 190 2.60 -10.03 25.98
N GLN A 191 2.02 -10.55 27.07
CA GLN A 191 1.71 -9.77 28.28
C GLN A 191 0.87 -8.50 28.00
N GLY A 192 -0.11 -8.59 27.09
CA GLY A 192 -0.97 -7.45 26.72
C GLY A 192 -0.31 -6.41 25.81
N ARG A 193 0.90 -6.67 25.30
CA ARG A 193 1.61 -5.83 24.33
C ARG A 193 1.71 -6.51 22.98
N VAL A 194 1.45 -5.77 21.90
CA VAL A 194 1.78 -6.18 20.53
C VAL A 194 3.30 -6.14 20.37
N ALA A 195 3.89 -7.29 20.07
CA ALA A 195 5.34 -7.52 20.05
C ALA A 195 5.85 -8.03 18.69
N GLY A 196 5.02 -7.95 17.64
CA GLY A 196 5.37 -8.43 16.32
C GLY A 196 4.15 -8.84 15.50
N VAL A 197 4.41 -9.49 14.38
CA VAL A 197 3.41 -9.91 13.40
C VAL A 197 3.62 -11.35 12.97
N VAL A 198 2.51 -11.97 12.59
CA VAL A 198 2.46 -13.29 11.96
C VAL A 198 2.28 -13.07 10.46
N THR A 199 3.24 -13.53 9.67
CA THR A 199 3.31 -13.23 8.24
C THR A 199 3.18 -14.47 7.38
N ASN A 200 2.63 -14.32 6.18
CA ASN A 200 2.71 -15.34 5.15
C ASN A 200 2.83 -14.72 3.77
N TRP A 201 3.12 -15.53 2.75
CA TRP A 201 2.90 -15.07 1.38
C TRP A 201 1.42 -14.75 1.19
N THR A 202 1.10 -13.63 0.55
CA THR A 202 -0.30 -13.21 0.41
C THR A 202 -1.16 -14.24 -0.33
N LEU A 203 -0.59 -14.93 -1.32
CA LEU A 203 -1.29 -16.01 -2.01
C LEU A 203 -1.54 -17.22 -1.11
N VAL A 204 -0.70 -17.48 -0.10
CA VAL A 204 -0.99 -18.51 0.91
C VAL A 204 -2.16 -18.06 1.77
N THR A 205 -2.12 -16.82 2.27
CA THR A 205 -3.18 -16.22 3.10
C THR A 205 -4.56 -16.28 2.44
N LEU A 206 -4.64 -15.95 1.15
CA LEU A 206 -5.89 -15.95 0.39
C LEU A 206 -6.39 -17.36 0.04
N ASN A 207 -5.61 -18.41 0.31
CA ASN A 207 -5.88 -19.77 -0.16
C ASN A 207 -5.86 -20.85 0.94
N HIS A 208 -5.87 -20.47 2.22
CA HIS A 208 -5.96 -21.41 3.37
C HIS A 208 -7.13 -22.41 3.25
N GLY A 209 -8.24 -22.02 2.62
CA GLY A 209 -9.41 -22.90 2.39
C GLY A 209 -9.30 -23.84 1.18
N THR A 210 -8.19 -23.81 0.43
CA THR A 210 -8.07 -24.53 -0.87
C THR A 210 -6.91 -25.52 -0.92
N GLN A 211 -6.11 -25.63 0.13
CA GLN A 211 -4.95 -26.51 0.24
C GLN A 211 -4.91 -27.13 1.65
N SER A 212 -3.96 -28.03 1.91
CA SER A 212 -3.60 -28.38 3.29
C SER A 212 -3.09 -27.15 4.05
N CYS A 213 -3.13 -27.18 5.39
CA CYS A 213 -2.65 -26.07 6.21
C CYS A 213 -1.20 -25.71 5.87
N MET A 214 -0.95 -24.41 5.71
CA MET A 214 0.36 -23.83 5.41
C MET A 214 0.68 -22.81 6.49
N ASP A 215 1.37 -23.26 7.53
CA ASP A 215 1.65 -22.42 8.70
C ASP A 215 2.34 -21.10 8.31
N PRO A 216 2.05 -20.01 9.02
CA PRO A 216 2.71 -18.73 8.81
C PRO A 216 4.13 -18.72 9.37
N ASN A 217 4.88 -17.68 9.01
CA ASN A 217 6.12 -17.28 9.67
C ASN A 217 5.88 -16.12 10.66
N VAL A 218 6.90 -15.70 11.40
CA VAL A 218 6.80 -14.67 12.44
C VAL A 218 7.92 -13.64 12.33
N MET A 219 7.62 -12.41 12.76
CA MET A 219 8.58 -11.31 12.87
C MET A 219 8.32 -10.56 14.18
N GLU A 220 9.31 -10.49 15.07
CA GLU A 220 9.24 -9.71 16.29
C GLU A 220 9.58 -8.24 16.01
N GLY A 221 8.89 -7.33 16.71
CA GLY A 221 9.02 -5.90 16.54
C GLY A 221 8.80 -5.14 17.84
N LYS A 222 9.61 -4.10 18.09
CA LYS A 222 9.42 -3.26 19.29
C LYS A 222 8.16 -2.40 19.18
N VAL A 223 7.87 -1.90 17.98
CA VAL A 223 6.68 -1.08 17.65
C VAL A 223 6.10 -1.52 16.31
N LEU A 224 4.77 -1.71 16.26
CA LEU A 224 4.02 -1.91 15.03
C LEU A 224 3.29 -0.61 14.64
N ILE A 225 3.44 -0.16 13.40
CA ILE A 225 2.58 0.84 12.78
C ILE A 225 1.62 0.14 11.82
N SER A 226 0.33 0.12 12.13
CA SER A 226 -0.72 -0.38 11.26
C SER A 226 -1.25 0.73 10.37
N ALA A 227 -1.02 0.60 9.06
CA ALA A 227 -1.47 1.53 8.03
C ALA A 227 -2.18 0.76 6.90
N CYS A 228 -3.02 -0.21 7.26
CA CYS A 228 -3.66 -1.15 6.34
C CYS A 228 -4.80 -0.54 5.49
N GLY A 229 -5.05 0.77 5.63
CA GLY A 229 -6.15 1.46 4.96
C GLY A 229 -7.52 0.91 5.40
N HIS A 230 -8.53 1.09 4.55
CA HIS A 230 -9.91 0.67 4.83
C HIS A 230 -10.51 -0.25 3.74
N ASP A 231 -9.87 -0.32 2.57
CA ASP A 231 -10.39 -1.00 1.38
C ASP A 231 -9.84 -2.42 1.21
N GLY A 232 -10.57 -3.22 0.44
CA GLY A 232 -10.13 -4.54 -0.02
C GLY A 232 -10.16 -5.63 1.06
N PRO A 233 -9.71 -6.85 0.71
CA PRO A 233 -9.84 -8.02 1.57
C PRO A 233 -8.99 -7.96 2.86
N MET A 234 -7.96 -7.10 2.91
CA MET A 234 -7.11 -6.90 4.10
C MET A 234 -7.20 -5.47 4.66
N GLY A 235 -8.17 -4.67 4.22
CA GLY A 235 -8.40 -3.33 4.74
C GLY A 235 -8.71 -3.35 6.24
N ALA A 236 -8.02 -2.50 7.00
CA ALA A 236 -8.15 -2.36 8.44
C ALA A 236 -7.93 -3.67 9.24
N SER A 237 -7.06 -4.56 8.71
CA SER A 237 -6.79 -5.86 9.33
C SER A 237 -6.25 -5.74 10.75
N GLY A 238 -5.44 -4.71 11.06
CA GLY A 238 -4.85 -4.51 12.37
C GLY A 238 -5.92 -4.21 13.43
N VAL A 239 -6.75 -3.20 13.20
CA VAL A 239 -7.80 -2.79 14.17
C VAL A 239 -8.90 -3.85 14.29
N LYS A 240 -9.29 -4.48 13.17
CA LYS A 240 -10.22 -5.63 13.20
C LYS A 240 -9.65 -6.79 14.00
N ARG A 241 -8.34 -7.05 13.88
CA ARG A 241 -7.71 -8.12 14.66
C ARG A 241 -7.69 -7.79 16.15
N LEU A 242 -7.35 -6.55 16.53
CA LEU A 242 -7.40 -6.12 17.93
C LEU A 242 -8.80 -6.26 18.54
N GLN A 243 -9.86 -5.97 17.77
CA GLN A 243 -11.23 -6.19 18.20
C GLN A 243 -11.51 -7.69 18.43
N ASN A 244 -11.14 -8.53 17.47
CA ASN A 244 -11.37 -9.98 17.54
C ASN A 244 -10.67 -10.65 18.73
N ILE A 245 -9.55 -10.10 19.21
CA ILE A 245 -8.82 -10.61 20.38
C ILE A 245 -9.16 -9.86 21.68
N GLY A 246 -10.11 -8.92 21.65
CA GLY A 246 -10.60 -8.20 22.83
C GLY A 246 -9.66 -7.13 23.38
N MET A 247 -8.67 -6.68 22.62
CA MET A 247 -7.78 -5.58 23.00
C MET A 247 -8.36 -4.19 22.68
N VAL A 248 -9.33 -4.14 21.77
CA VAL A 248 -10.16 -2.97 21.45
C VAL A 248 -11.62 -3.41 21.50
N GLU A 249 -12.48 -2.63 22.16
CA GLU A 249 -13.88 -3.03 22.35
C GLU A 249 -14.71 -2.88 21.07
N HIS A 250 -14.55 -1.75 20.39
CA HIS A 250 -15.38 -1.37 19.25
C HIS A 250 -14.54 -0.83 18.10
N VAL A 251 -14.80 -1.35 16.90
CA VAL A 251 -14.36 -0.81 15.61
C VAL A 251 -15.65 -0.46 14.86
N PRO A 252 -16.16 0.78 15.02
CA PRO A 252 -17.47 1.19 14.49
C PRO A 252 -17.52 1.20 12.96
N GLY A 253 -16.36 1.24 12.29
CA GLY A 253 -16.26 1.33 10.83
C GLY A 253 -16.30 2.77 10.34
N MET A 254 -15.71 3.00 9.17
CA MET A 254 -15.58 4.34 8.58
C MET A 254 -16.94 5.00 8.28
N GLY A 255 -17.05 6.29 8.61
CA GLY A 255 -18.24 7.10 8.34
C GLY A 255 -18.39 7.59 6.89
N CYS A 256 -19.42 8.40 6.66
CA CYS A 256 -19.67 9.06 5.37
C CYS A 256 -18.54 10.02 4.96
N LEU A 257 -18.57 10.52 3.72
CA LEU A 257 -17.55 11.45 3.23
C LEU A 257 -17.78 12.88 3.73
N ASP A 258 -16.80 13.44 4.43
CA ASP A 258 -16.68 14.85 4.79
C ASP A 258 -15.19 15.20 4.88
N MET A 259 -14.65 15.84 3.84
CA MET A 259 -13.20 16.07 3.72
C MET A 259 -12.64 16.97 4.82
N GLY A 260 -13.39 18.02 5.19
CA GLY A 260 -12.94 19.01 6.18
C GLY A 260 -12.73 18.35 7.53
N THR A 261 -13.75 17.63 8.00
CA THR A 261 -13.71 16.90 9.28
C THR A 261 -12.79 15.69 9.24
N ALA A 262 -12.81 14.92 8.14
CA ALA A 262 -12.06 13.66 8.02
C ALA A 262 -10.56 13.87 8.17
N GLU A 263 -9.96 14.79 7.40
CA GLU A 263 -8.50 14.91 7.37
C GLU A 263 -7.91 15.25 8.75
N ASP A 264 -8.55 16.19 9.46
CA ASP A 264 -8.13 16.57 10.81
C ASP A 264 -8.39 15.45 11.82
N ALA A 265 -9.51 14.73 11.69
CA ALA A 265 -9.84 13.59 12.53
C ALA A 265 -8.81 12.45 12.38
N ILE A 266 -8.36 12.15 11.17
CA ILE A 266 -7.36 11.10 10.93
C ILE A 266 -5.99 11.47 11.50
N VAL A 267 -5.53 12.71 11.29
CA VAL A 267 -4.27 13.17 11.88
C VAL A 267 -4.34 13.15 13.41
N ARG A 268 -5.45 13.62 13.98
CA ARG A 268 -5.67 13.58 15.44
C ARG A 268 -5.76 12.15 15.99
N GLY A 269 -6.47 11.26 15.31
CA GLY A 269 -6.70 9.88 15.71
C GLY A 269 -5.51 8.95 15.51
N THR A 270 -4.49 9.36 14.76
CA THR A 270 -3.21 8.63 14.67
C THR A 270 -2.54 8.62 16.04
N LYS A 271 -2.45 7.43 16.66
CA LYS A 271 -1.93 7.25 18.04
C LYS A 271 -1.49 5.81 18.28
N GLU A 272 -0.74 5.57 19.36
CA GLU A 272 -0.57 4.24 19.94
C GLU A 272 -1.89 3.85 20.63
N ILE A 273 -2.59 2.85 20.10
CA ILE A 273 -3.96 2.49 20.52
C ILE A 273 -3.98 1.39 21.58
N VAL A 274 -2.95 0.55 21.57
CA VAL A 274 -2.63 -0.47 22.57
C VAL A 274 -1.11 -0.53 22.71
N PRO A 275 -0.55 -1.02 23.82
CA PRO A 275 0.90 -1.10 23.98
C PRO A 275 1.55 -1.83 22.80
N GLY A 276 2.46 -1.16 22.11
CA GLY A 276 3.22 -1.68 20.98
C GLY A 276 2.59 -1.51 19.60
N MET A 277 1.39 -0.92 19.48
CA MET A 277 0.74 -0.74 18.17
C MET A 277 0.15 0.66 17.96
N ILE A 278 0.69 1.35 16.97
CA ILE A 278 0.24 2.64 16.44
C ILE A 278 -0.65 2.39 15.23
N VAL A 279 -1.73 3.16 15.09
CA VAL A 279 -2.58 3.13 13.88
C VAL A 279 -2.47 4.45 13.12
N ALA A 280 -2.39 4.37 11.80
CA ALA A 280 -2.21 5.49 10.91
C ALA A 280 -3.04 5.36 9.62
N GLY A 281 -3.15 6.47 8.89
CA GLY A 281 -3.91 6.58 7.67
C GLY A 281 -5.40 6.27 7.87
N MET A 282 -6.05 5.78 6.82
CA MET A 282 -7.48 5.52 6.85
C MET A 282 -7.92 4.37 7.76
N GLU A 283 -6.99 3.54 8.25
CA GLU A 283 -7.33 2.55 9.28
C GLU A 283 -7.79 3.21 10.59
N VAL A 284 -7.36 4.45 10.84
CA VAL A 284 -7.89 5.30 11.93
C VAL A 284 -9.39 5.55 11.76
N ALA A 285 -9.89 5.70 10.53
CA ALA A 285 -11.31 5.96 10.29
C ALA A 285 -12.19 4.79 10.73
N GLU A 286 -11.71 3.57 10.51
CA GLU A 286 -12.40 2.33 10.90
C GLU A 286 -12.44 2.18 12.42
N LEU A 287 -11.34 2.53 13.10
CA LEU A 287 -11.23 2.49 14.57
C LEU A 287 -12.10 3.54 15.26
N GLU A 288 -12.10 4.78 14.77
CA GLU A 288 -12.71 5.92 15.47
C GLU A 288 -14.11 6.26 14.95
N GLY A 289 -14.56 5.63 13.86
CA GLY A 289 -15.82 5.99 13.21
C GLY A 289 -15.77 7.33 12.48
N ALA A 290 -14.55 7.78 12.13
CA ALA A 290 -14.35 9.08 11.52
C ALA A 290 -14.91 9.13 10.09
N PRO A 291 -15.32 10.32 9.60
CA PRO A 291 -15.64 10.51 8.19
C PRO A 291 -14.46 10.17 7.29
N ARG A 292 -14.75 9.81 6.03
CA ARG A 292 -13.72 9.61 5.00
C ARG A 292 -13.47 10.88 4.20
N MET A 293 -12.26 11.05 3.65
CA MET A 293 -11.94 12.22 2.82
C MET A 293 -12.05 11.98 1.31
N GLY A 294 -12.12 10.73 0.85
CA GLY A 294 -12.15 10.44 -0.58
C GLY A 294 -10.85 10.87 -1.29
N PRO A 295 -10.89 11.55 -2.45
CA PRO A 295 -9.72 11.76 -3.31
C PRO A 295 -8.83 12.96 -2.91
N THR A 296 -8.50 13.11 -1.64
CA THR A 296 -7.48 14.05 -1.11
C THR A 296 -6.53 13.31 -0.17
N PHE A 297 -5.25 13.70 -0.16
CA PHE A 297 -4.18 12.87 0.39
C PHE A 297 -3.36 13.54 1.51
N GLY A 298 -3.66 14.78 1.89
CA GLY A 298 -2.91 15.53 2.90
C GLY A 298 -2.88 14.81 4.24
N ALA A 299 -4.04 14.33 4.71
CA ALA A 299 -4.12 13.57 5.96
C ALA A 299 -3.27 12.31 5.97
N MET A 300 -3.11 11.61 4.84
CA MET A 300 -2.29 10.39 4.80
C MET A 300 -0.82 10.72 5.00
N MET A 301 -0.34 11.82 4.43
CA MET A 301 1.04 12.28 4.61
C MET A 301 1.28 12.64 6.07
N ILE A 302 0.46 13.53 6.63
CA ILE A 302 0.66 14.03 8.00
C ILE A 302 0.41 12.93 9.05
N SER A 303 -0.56 12.04 8.82
CA SER A 303 -0.77 10.86 9.65
C SER A 303 0.45 9.94 9.64
N GLY A 304 1.06 9.69 8.47
CA GLY A 304 2.30 8.92 8.37
C GLY A 304 3.46 9.57 9.15
N GLN A 305 3.64 10.90 9.02
CA GLN A 305 4.66 11.63 9.79
C GLN A 305 4.42 11.51 11.30
N LYS A 306 3.18 11.70 11.74
CA LYS A 306 2.82 11.56 13.16
C LYS A 306 3.05 10.13 13.67
N ALA A 307 2.75 9.10 12.87
CA ALA A 307 3.00 7.72 13.24
C ALA A 307 4.51 7.43 13.42
N ALA A 308 5.36 7.97 12.54
CA ALA A 308 6.81 7.89 12.68
C ALA A 308 7.31 8.61 13.94
N HIS A 309 6.78 9.81 14.23
CA HIS A 309 7.10 10.54 15.46
C HIS A 309 6.81 9.70 16.71
N LEU A 310 5.60 9.12 16.81
CA LEU A 310 5.20 8.27 17.92
C LEU A 310 6.08 7.03 18.04
N ALA A 311 6.42 6.38 16.92
CA ALA A 311 7.30 5.21 16.95
C ALA A 311 8.71 5.56 17.46
N LEU A 312 9.27 6.71 17.08
CA LEU A 312 10.55 7.18 17.60
C LEU A 312 10.47 7.44 19.11
N GLU A 313 9.40 8.06 19.59
CA GLU A 313 9.17 8.26 21.03
C GLU A 313 9.09 6.93 21.79
N SER A 314 8.34 5.95 21.29
CA SER A 314 8.25 4.60 21.88
C SER A 314 9.60 3.87 21.90
N LEU A 315 10.52 4.19 20.99
CA LEU A 315 11.89 3.68 20.95
C LEU A 315 12.88 4.49 21.79
N GLY A 316 12.46 5.62 22.39
CA GLY A 316 13.34 6.53 23.11
C GLY A 316 14.29 7.32 22.19
N VAL A 317 13.97 7.42 20.91
CA VAL A 317 14.73 8.19 19.91
C VAL A 317 14.11 9.57 19.76
N LYS A 318 14.93 10.62 19.85
CA LYS A 318 14.44 12.00 19.68
C LYS A 318 13.92 12.20 18.25
N SER A 319 12.63 12.55 18.14
CA SER A 319 12.06 12.99 16.87
C SER A 319 12.41 14.45 16.59
N HIS A 320 12.73 14.75 15.33
CA HIS A 320 12.95 16.12 14.82
C HIS A 320 11.82 16.59 13.92
N LEU A 321 10.72 15.82 13.84
CA LEU A 321 9.56 16.17 13.02
C LEU A 321 8.87 17.39 13.60
N ASN A 322 8.68 18.40 12.76
CA ASN A 322 7.97 19.63 13.09
C ASN A 322 7.14 20.08 11.89
N PRO A 323 6.00 19.43 11.61
CA PRO A 323 5.15 19.81 10.49
C PRO A 323 4.58 21.22 10.72
N PRO A 324 4.43 22.03 9.66
CA PRO A 324 3.80 23.34 9.78
C PRO A 324 2.34 23.22 10.23
N ILE A 325 1.88 24.22 10.99
CA ILE A 325 0.50 24.33 11.46
C ILE A 325 -0.09 25.62 10.88
N LEU A 326 -1.31 25.57 10.38
CA LEU A 326 -2.03 26.79 9.98
C LEU A 326 -2.37 27.60 11.23
N GLU A 327 -1.98 28.87 11.26
CA GLU A 327 -2.34 29.78 12.36
C GLU A 327 -3.87 30.03 12.36
N GLY A 328 -4.56 29.61 13.43
CA GLY A 328 -6.02 29.76 13.62
C GLY A 328 -6.53 29.05 14.88
N GLU A 329 -7.70 29.47 15.41
CA GLU A 329 -8.26 28.91 16.66
C GLU A 329 -8.47 27.38 16.60
N PRO A 330 -8.20 26.64 17.69
CA PRO A 330 -8.37 25.19 17.70
C PRO A 330 -9.83 24.80 17.41
N ILE A 331 -10.04 23.99 16.37
CA ILE A 331 -11.35 23.45 16.02
C ILE A 331 -11.86 22.62 17.20
N ALA A 332 -12.98 23.06 17.79
CA ALA A 332 -13.64 22.41 18.90
C ALA A 332 -13.85 20.92 18.61
N LYS A 333 -13.70 20.08 19.65
CA LYS A 333 -13.95 18.63 19.55
C LYS A 333 -15.34 18.42 18.95
N ALA A 334 -15.42 17.72 17.81
CA ALA A 334 -16.68 17.16 17.35
C ALA A 334 -17.15 16.18 18.44
N ALA A 335 -18.35 16.45 18.95
CA ALA A 335 -19.01 15.65 19.99
C ALA A 335 -19.54 14.33 19.43
#